data_AF-A0A6A5WMN1-F1
#
_entry.id   AF-A0A6A5WMN1-F1
#
_cell.length_a   1.000
_cell.length_b   1.000
_cell.length_c   1.000
_cell.angle_alpha   90.00
_cell.angle_beta   90.00
_cell.angle_gamma   90.00
#
_symmetry.space_group_name_H-M   'P 1'
#
loop_
_entity.id
_entity.type
_entity.pdbx_description
1 polymer ?
#
loop_
_entity_poly.entity_id
_entity_poly.type
_entity_poly.pdbx_seq_one_letter_code
_entity_poly.pdbx_strand_id
1 'polypeptide(L)'
;MPLSNEDAAYILQMKELIISQLKALHGPNRRTRTTNNETLIDVVIYRGREECHAKAILYTRANLSAWETLATAIVHGGPRDAMDKLWEMLMDSLSMHIRMTEDGEVYEGTPFFRPGQF
;
A
#
# COMPACT_ATOMS: atom_id res chain seq x y z
N MET A 1 17.91 -19.77 9.06
CA MET A 1 19.01 -19.15 8.30
C MET A 1 18.86 -17.64 8.41
N PRO A 2 19.91 -16.90 8.81
CA PRO A 2 19.88 -15.44 8.86
C PRO A 2 19.68 -14.87 7.44
N LEU A 3 19.02 -13.71 7.31
CA LEU A 3 18.93 -13.00 6.04
C LEU A 3 20.33 -12.57 5.58
N SER A 4 20.60 -12.67 4.28
CA SER A 4 21.82 -12.07 3.73
C SER A 4 21.71 -10.54 3.77
N ASN A 5 22.85 -9.85 3.81
CA ASN A 5 22.89 -8.38 3.77
C ASN A 5 22.26 -7.83 2.48
N GLU A 6 22.42 -8.55 1.37
CA GLU A 6 21.81 -8.19 0.09
C GLU A 6 20.28 -8.35 0.14
N ASP A 7 19.77 -9.40 0.79
CA ASP A 7 18.32 -9.59 0.94
C ASP A 7 17.73 -8.49 1.81
N ALA A 8 18.41 -8.13 2.91
CA ALA A 8 17.98 -7.06 3.80
C ALA A 8 17.92 -5.69 3.10
N ALA A 9 18.96 -5.35 2.33
CA ALA A 9 19.01 -4.11 1.56
C ALA A 9 17.90 -4.04 0.51
N TYR A 10 17.69 -5.12 -0.24
CA TYR A 10 16.63 -5.22 -1.23
C TYR A 10 15.23 -5.08 -0.59
N ILE A 11 14.99 -5.78 0.52
CA ILE A 11 13.71 -5.71 1.25
C ILE A 11 13.42 -4.29 1.73
N LEU A 12 14.44 -3.59 2.24
CA LEU A 12 14.28 -2.20 2.68
C LEU A 12 13.86 -1.30 1.51
N GLN A 13 14.56 -1.40 0.38
CA GLN A 13 14.25 -0.62 -0.82
C GLN A 13 12.83 -0.90 -1.33
N MET A 14 12.44 -2.18 -1.42
CA MET A 14 11.09 -2.56 -1.84
C MET A 14 10.01 -2.09 -0.87
N LYS A 15 10.28 -2.15 0.43
CA LYS A 15 9.38 -1.66 1.48
C LYS A 15 9.15 -0.16 1.34
N GLU A 16 10.21 0.62 1.17
CA GLU A 16 10.10 2.07 0.95
C GLU A 16 9.30 2.39 -0.32
N LEU A 17 9.55 1.66 -1.41
CA LEU A 17 8.82 1.82 -2.67
C LEU A 17 7.33 1.54 -2.50
N ILE A 18 6.97 0.40 -1.91
CA ILE A 18 5.57 0.01 -1.65
C ILE A 18 4.88 1.06 -0.77
N ILE A 19 5.52 1.47 0.33
CA ILE A 19 4.96 2.46 1.26
C ILE A 19 4.74 3.79 0.53
N SER A 20 5.70 4.22 -0.29
CA SER A 20 5.58 5.47 -1.07
C SER A 20 4.38 5.44 -2.01
N GLN A 21 4.20 4.35 -2.76
CA GLN A 21 3.06 4.21 -3.68
C GLN A 21 1.73 4.17 -2.92
N LEU A 22 1.64 3.36 -1.88
CA LEU A 22 0.43 3.28 -1.06
C LEU A 22 0.10 4.62 -0.39
N LYS A 23 1.10 5.39 0.04
CA LYS A 23 0.90 6.75 0.54
C LYS A 23 0.41 7.70 -0.55
N ALA A 24 0.88 7.58 -1.79
CA ALA A 24 0.37 8.41 -2.88
C ALA A 24 -1.13 8.15 -3.13
N LEU A 25 -1.55 6.89 -3.01
CA LEU A 25 -2.93 6.46 -3.25
C LEU A 25 -3.88 6.79 -2.09
N HIS A 26 -3.41 6.61 -0.86
CA HIS A 26 -4.24 6.78 0.34
C HIS A 26 -4.03 8.13 1.05
N GLY A 27 -2.96 8.87 0.73
CA GLY A 27 -2.44 9.99 1.52
C GLY A 27 -3.14 11.34 1.39
N PRO A 28 -3.51 11.84 0.18
CA PRO A 28 -4.16 13.15 0.10
C PRO A 28 -5.69 13.11 0.22
N ASN A 29 -6.36 12.03 -0.19
CA ASN A 29 -7.82 11.99 -0.33
C ASN A 29 -8.60 11.50 0.91
N ARG A 30 -7.94 11.01 1.96
CA ARG A 30 -8.57 10.78 3.28
C ARG A 30 -8.45 11.98 4.23
N ARG A 31 -8.10 13.18 3.71
CA ARG A 31 -8.12 14.45 4.47
C ARG A 31 -9.53 14.92 4.84
N THR A 32 -10.58 14.24 4.41
CA THR A 32 -11.92 14.49 4.93
C THR A 32 -12.10 13.81 6.28
N ARG A 33 -11.89 14.62 7.33
CA ARG A 33 -12.71 14.61 8.54
C ARG A 33 -12.29 13.68 9.69
N THR A 34 -11.00 13.62 10.04
CA THR A 34 -10.61 13.47 11.44
C THR A 34 -9.26 14.14 11.68
N THR A 35 -9.31 15.19 12.49
CA THR A 35 -8.20 15.79 13.22
C THR A 35 -7.17 14.74 13.70
N ASN A 36 -5.89 14.96 13.39
CA ASN A 36 -4.71 14.33 14.00
C ASN A 36 -4.41 12.84 13.80
N ASN A 37 -5.18 12.06 13.04
CA ASN A 37 -4.79 10.68 12.74
C ASN A 37 -3.90 10.60 11.50
N GLU A 38 -2.58 10.67 11.70
CA GLU A 38 -1.61 10.28 10.68
C GLU A 38 -1.92 8.85 10.24
N THR A 39 -2.30 8.69 8.97
CA THR A 39 -2.48 7.39 8.37
C THR A 39 -1.09 6.78 8.17
N LEU A 40 -0.75 5.79 8.99
CA LEU A 40 0.54 5.10 8.94
C LEU A 40 0.41 3.86 8.05
N ILE A 41 1.37 3.68 7.14
CA ILE A 41 1.43 2.52 6.25
C ILE A 41 2.74 1.80 6.52
N ASP A 42 2.66 0.49 6.64
CA ASP A 42 3.84 -0.35 6.84
C ASP A 42 3.77 -1.63 6.01
N VAL A 43 4.93 -2.24 5.78
CA VAL A 43 5.07 -3.57 5.17
C VAL A 43 5.80 -4.47 6.15
N VAL A 44 5.16 -5.59 6.47
CA VAL A 44 5.67 -6.59 7.41
C VAL A 44 5.96 -7.88 6.67
N ILE A 45 7.14 -8.44 6.91
CA ILE A 45 7.54 -9.74 6.41
C ILE A 45 7.69 -10.69 7.59
N TYR A 46 7.11 -11.88 7.49
CA TYR A 46 7.30 -12.93 8.48
C TYR A 46 7.35 -14.30 7.82
N ARG A 47 8.01 -15.25 8.50
CA ARG A 47 8.18 -16.62 8.01
C ARG A 47 7.23 -17.56 8.76
N GLY A 48 6.37 -18.25 8.02
CA GLY A 48 5.59 -19.40 8.48
C GLY A 48 6.42 -20.68 8.47
N ARG A 49 5.77 -21.84 8.67
CA ARG A 49 6.49 -23.14 8.68
C ARG A 49 7.18 -23.45 7.35
N GLU A 50 6.48 -23.24 6.24
CA GLU A 50 6.95 -23.59 4.89
C GLU A 50 6.78 -22.42 3.90
N GLU A 51 6.36 -21.26 4.40
CA GLU A 51 5.96 -20.12 3.57
C GLU A 51 6.58 -18.83 4.12
N CYS A 52 6.83 -17.88 3.22
CA CYS A 52 7.13 -16.50 3.56
C CYS A 52 5.93 -15.62 3.21
N HIS A 53 5.58 -14.74 4.13
CA HIS A 53 4.46 -13.83 3.99
C HIS A 53 4.97 -12.40 3.98
N ALA A 54 4.48 -11.61 3.03
CA ALA A 54 4.64 -10.16 3.02
C ALA A 54 3.26 -9.50 3.06
N LYS A 55 3.07 -8.55 3.99
CA LYS A 55 1.79 -7.88 4.22
C LYS A 55 1.94 -6.38 4.18
N ALA A 56 1.12 -5.72 3.36
CA ALA A 56 0.94 -4.28 3.41
C ALA A 56 -0.21 -3.93 4.38
N ILE A 57 0.06 -3.06 5.34
CA ILE A 57 -0.84 -2.76 6.46
C ILE A 57 -1.08 -1.25 6.53
N LEU A 58 -2.34 -0.87 6.73
CA LEU A 58 -2.79 0.49 6.97
C LEU A 58 -3.25 0.62 8.43
N TYR A 59 -2.58 1.46 9.23
CA TYR A 59 -3.05 1.78 10.56
C TYR A 59 -4.09 2.90 10.50
N THR A 60 -5.28 2.60 11.01
CA THR A 60 -6.42 3.53 11.00
C THR A 60 -6.50 4.38 12.26
N ARG A 61 -5.65 4.09 13.25
CA ARG A 61 -5.50 4.85 14.51
C ARG A 61 -4.03 5.02 14.86
N ALA A 62 -3.70 6.17 15.45
CA ALA A 62 -2.34 6.53 15.86
C ALA A 62 -1.72 5.58 16.91
N ASN A 63 -2.55 4.86 17.68
CA ASN A 63 -2.08 3.93 18.71
C ASN A 63 -1.75 2.51 18.18
N LEU A 64 -1.73 2.31 16.86
CA LEU A 64 -1.48 1.03 16.18
C LEU A 64 -2.44 -0.11 16.57
N SER A 65 -3.51 0.16 17.31
CA SER A 65 -4.42 -0.87 17.82
C SER A 65 -5.51 -1.27 16.82
N ALA A 66 -5.62 -0.53 15.72
CA ALA A 66 -6.55 -0.82 14.64
C ALA A 66 -5.81 -0.71 13.32
N TRP A 67 -5.74 -1.82 12.60
CA TRP A 67 -5.13 -1.89 11.28
C TRP A 67 -6.01 -2.64 10.29
N GLU A 68 -5.85 -2.29 9.03
CA GLU A 68 -6.44 -2.96 7.88
C GLU A 68 -5.31 -3.58 7.05
N THR A 69 -5.53 -4.79 6.54
CA THR A 69 -4.58 -5.42 5.62
C THR A 69 -4.96 -5.05 4.20
N LEU A 70 -4.07 -4.33 3.51
CA LEU A 70 -4.30 -3.89 2.13
C LEU A 70 -4.04 -5.02 1.13
N ALA A 71 -2.96 -5.76 1.36
CA ALA A 71 -2.59 -6.92 0.57
C ALA A 71 -1.73 -7.90 1.38
N THR A 72 -1.81 -9.18 1.05
CA THR A 72 -0.97 -10.24 1.61
C THR A 72 -0.49 -11.14 0.47
N ALA A 73 0.83 -11.23 0.33
CA ALA A 73 1.47 -12.21 -0.53
C ALA A 73 1.98 -13.39 0.31
N ILE A 74 1.83 -14.59 -0.24
CA ILE A 74 2.28 -15.85 0.37
C ILE A 74 3.04 -16.61 -0.69
N VAL A 75 4.27 -17.01 -0.38
CA VAL A 75 5.13 -17.77 -1.29
C VAL A 75 5.86 -18.87 -0.54
N HIS A 76 6.15 -19.99 -1.21
CA HIS A 76 7.05 -21.03 -0.70
C HIS A 76 8.55 -20.66 -0.85
N GLY A 77 8.82 -19.49 -1.42
CA GLY A 77 10.17 -18.96 -1.65
C GLY A 77 10.73 -18.15 -0.49
N GLY A 78 11.67 -17.27 -0.83
CA GLY A 78 12.34 -16.38 0.11
C GLY A 78 11.55 -15.10 0.42
N PRO A 79 12.06 -14.28 1.35
CA PRO A 79 11.46 -12.98 1.66
C PRO A 79 11.51 -12.00 0.49
N ARG A 80 12.45 -12.17 -0.46
CA ARG A 80 12.46 -11.42 -1.73
C ARG A 80 11.25 -11.75 -2.58
N ASP A 81 11.03 -13.03 -2.85
CA ASP A 81 9.89 -13.51 -3.63
C ASP A 81 8.55 -13.06 -3.04
N ALA A 82 8.46 -13.01 -1.70
CA ALA A 82 7.27 -12.51 -1.01
C ALA A 82 7.03 -11.00 -1.27
N MET A 83 8.11 -10.20 -1.29
CA MET A 83 8.05 -8.76 -1.58
C MET A 83 7.74 -8.47 -3.04
N ASP A 84 8.39 -9.18 -3.97
CA ASP A 84 8.08 -9.11 -5.40
C ASP A 84 6.61 -9.44 -5.64
N LYS A 85 6.12 -10.53 -5.04
CA LYS A 85 4.73 -10.94 -5.21
C LYS A 85 3.75 -9.92 -4.61
N LEU A 86 4.08 -9.33 -3.46
CA LEU A 86 3.28 -8.27 -2.86
C LEU A 86 3.21 -7.05 -3.77
N TRP A 87 4.33 -6.65 -4.37
CA TRP A 87 4.37 -5.54 -5.32
C TRP A 87 3.51 -5.81 -6.56
N GLU A 88 3.63 -6.98 -7.19
CA GLU A 88 2.79 -7.39 -8.32
C GLU A 88 1.30 -7.26 -7.99
N MET A 89 0.87 -7.86 -6.86
CA MET A 89 -0.53 -7.82 -6.45
C MET A 89 -1.05 -6.39 -6.23
N LEU A 90 -0.21 -5.52 -5.67
CA LEU A 90 -0.58 -4.11 -5.48
C LEU A 90 -0.69 -3.38 -6.83
N MET A 91 0.25 -3.57 -7.75
CA MET A 91 0.21 -2.95 -9.07
C MET A 91 -0.95 -3.44 -9.93
N ASP A 92 -1.29 -4.73 -9.84
CA ASP A 92 -2.45 -5.30 -10.52
C ASP A 92 -3.75 -4.69 -10.01
N SER A 93 -3.90 -4.61 -8.68
CA SER A 93 -5.05 -3.95 -8.05
C SER A 93 -5.17 -2.48 -8.49
N LEU A 94 -4.05 -1.78 -8.61
CA LEU A 94 -4.03 -0.38 -9.05
C LEU A 94 -4.41 -0.20 -10.51
N SER A 95 -3.92 -1.09 -11.36
CA SER A 95 -4.27 -1.10 -12.79
C SER A 95 -5.77 -1.32 -12.97
N MET A 96 -6.41 -2.13 -12.13
CA MET A 96 -7.86 -2.31 -12.14
C MET A 96 -8.62 -1.07 -11.66
N HIS A 97 -8.14 -0.38 -10.61
CA HIS A 97 -8.78 0.84 -10.13
C HIS A 97 -8.75 1.97 -11.18
N ILE A 98 -7.65 2.12 -11.92
CA ILE A 98 -7.52 3.12 -12.99
C ILE A 98 -8.47 2.82 -14.14
N ARG A 99 -8.56 1.55 -14.58
CA ARG A 99 -9.46 1.16 -15.67
C ARG A 99 -10.93 1.34 -15.32
N MET A 100 -11.32 1.03 -14.07
CA MET A 100 -12.70 1.26 -13.62
C MET A 100 -13.09 2.74 -13.59
N THR A 101 -12.15 3.65 -13.36
CA THR A 101 -12.41 5.09 -13.48
C THR A 101 -12.50 5.58 -14.93
N GLU A 102 -11.95 4.84 -15.90
CA GLU A 102 -12.01 5.20 -17.32
C GLU A 102 -13.25 4.60 -18.01
N ASP A 103 -13.75 3.44 -17.57
CA ASP A 103 -14.82 2.69 -18.24
C ASP A 103 -16.22 2.78 -17.58
N GLY A 104 -16.41 3.55 -16.49
CA GLY A 104 -17.71 3.62 -15.81
C GLY A 104 -17.97 4.94 -15.07
N GLU A 105 -19.02 5.65 -15.49
CA GLU A 105 -19.49 6.91 -14.92
C GLU A 105 -19.56 6.93 -13.37
N VAL A 106 -19.05 8.02 -12.77
CA VAL A 106 -19.67 8.64 -11.59
C VAL A 106 -19.82 10.13 -11.86
N TYR A 107 -21.06 10.51 -12.19
CA TYR A 107 -21.56 11.86 -12.11
C TYR A 107 -21.72 12.31 -10.64
N GLU A 108 -21.58 13.62 -10.46
CA GLU A 108 -21.98 14.47 -9.33
C GLU A 108 -21.13 14.47 -8.05
N GLY A 109 -20.33 15.53 -7.94
CA GLY A 109 -20.23 16.26 -6.68
C GLY A 109 -18.84 16.70 -6.24
N THR A 110 -18.15 17.56 -6.99
CA THR A 110 -17.35 18.66 -6.40
C THR A 110 -17.01 19.70 -7.47
N PRO A 111 -17.15 21.01 -7.18
CA PRO A 111 -16.91 22.06 -8.16
C PRO A 111 -15.41 22.17 -8.44
N PHE A 112 -15.00 21.83 -9.65
CA PHE A 112 -13.73 22.27 -10.19
C PHE A 112 -13.76 23.81 -10.25
N PHE A 113 -13.06 24.45 -9.33
CA PHE A 113 -12.63 25.84 -9.50
C PHE A 113 -11.84 25.91 -10.81
N ARG A 114 -12.41 26.59 -11.82
CA ARG A 114 -11.66 27.00 -13.00
C ARG A 114 -10.82 28.22 -12.62
N PRO A 115 -9.49 28.20 -12.78
CA PRO A 115 -8.68 29.40 -12.60
C PRO A 115 -8.94 30.32 -13.79
N GLY A 116 -9.58 31.48 -13.57
CA GLY A 116 -9.73 32.48 -14.63
C GLY A 116 -10.97 33.39 -14.63
N GLN A 117 -11.69 33.57 -13.51
CA GLN A 117 -12.67 34.66 -13.41
C GLN A 117 -12.51 35.36 -12.05
N PHE A 118 -11.85 36.52 -12.08
CA PHE A 118 -12.06 37.61 -11.13
C PHE A 118 -12.93 38.66 -11.82
#